data_AF-A0A968JV89-F1
#
_entry.id   AF-A0A968JV89-F1
#
_cell.length_a   1.000
_cell.length_b   1.000
_cell.length_c   1.000
_cell.angle_alpha   90.00
_cell.angle_beta   90.00
_cell.angle_gamma   90.00
#
_symmetry.space_group_name_H-M   'P 1'
#
loop_
_entity.id
_entity.type
_entity.pdbx_description
1 polymer ?
#
loop_
_entity_poly.entity_id
_entity_poly.type
_entity_poly.pdbx_seq_one_letter_code
_entity_poly.pdbx_strand_id
1 'polypeptide(L)'
;MSLLNGTDKITYAISGSYLNQEGIIKGTDYNRYTLRINSTSNVKKWLTVGENIGFSHSTYNIVPEQNEWTSVVIQALTIDPITPVHNEDGTASGAFNNIGNPVGAIERNHNELKNNQLLGTAYMEIAPVKWLVFRSNIGVEMNSSKIPFYACF
;
A
#
# COMPACT_ATOMS: atom_id res chain seq x y z
N MET A 1 0.28 -8.05 14.36
CA MET A 1 0.75 -9.15 15.24
C MET A 1 2.27 -9.18 15.21
N SER A 2 2.91 -9.40 16.35
CA SER A 2 4.37 -9.48 16.45
C SER A 2 4.78 -10.61 17.38
N LEU A 3 5.77 -11.39 16.98
CA LEU A 3 6.40 -12.45 17.76
C LEU A 3 7.86 -12.05 17.97
N LEU A 4 8.28 -12.00 19.23
CA LEU A 4 9.65 -11.72 19.64
C LEU A 4 10.14 -12.93 20.43
N ASN A 5 11.29 -13.49 20.06
CA ASN A 5 11.96 -14.50 20.85
C ASN A 5 13.47 -14.24 20.81
N GLY A 6 14.13 -14.43 21.94
CA GLY A 6 15.55 -14.12 22.08
C GLY A 6 16.22 -14.96 23.16
N THR A 7 17.35 -15.56 22.80
CA THR A 7 18.30 -16.18 23.73
C THR A 7 19.46 -15.19 23.94
N ASP A 8 20.29 -15.34 24.99
CA ASP A 8 21.44 -14.46 25.31
C ASP A 8 22.39 -14.11 24.13
N LYS A 9 22.33 -14.85 23.02
CA LYS A 9 23.18 -14.65 21.84
C LYS A 9 22.44 -14.20 20.58
N ILE A 10 21.12 -14.41 20.47
CA ILE A 10 20.35 -14.14 19.24
C ILE A 10 18.98 -13.61 19.61
N THR A 11 18.58 -12.49 19.01
CA THR A 11 17.24 -11.91 19.11
C THR A 11 16.62 -11.86 17.74
N TYR A 12 15.41 -12.38 17.58
CA TYR A 12 14.66 -12.28 16.34
C TYR A 12 13.23 -11.81 16.60
N ALA A 13 12.74 -10.93 15.74
CA ALA A 13 11.42 -10.34 15.78
C ALA A 13 10.77 -10.48 14.41
N ILE A 14 9.60 -11.12 14.36
CA ILE A 14 8.78 -11.24 13.17
C ILE A 14 7.47 -10.52 13.43
N SER A 15 7.11 -9.57 12.57
CA SER A 15 5.85 -8.84 12.67
C SER A 15 5.11 -8.84 11.34
N GLY A 16 3.81 -9.06 11.42
CA GLY A 16 2.88 -8.91 10.31
C GLY A 16 1.80 -7.90 10.65
N SER A 17 1.43 -7.05 9.71
CA SER A 17 0.28 -6.15 9.84
C SER A 17 -0.57 -6.19 8.58
N TYR A 18 -1.88 -6.13 8.79
CA TYR A 18 -2.86 -5.93 7.75
C TYR A 18 -3.59 -4.63 8.04
N LEU A 19 -3.68 -3.77 7.04
CA LEU A 19 -4.47 -2.55 7.05
C LEU A 19 -5.53 -2.69 5.96
N ASN A 20 -6.79 -2.51 6.36
CA ASN A 20 -7.90 -2.38 5.44
C ASN A 20 -8.59 -1.06 5.78
N GLN A 21 -8.69 -0.18 4.79
CA GLN A 21 -9.35 1.10 4.93
C GLN A 21 -10.33 1.26 3.77
N GLU A 22 -11.62 1.26 4.10
CA GLU A 22 -12.67 1.63 3.16
C GLU A 22 -12.60 3.15 2.91
N GLY A 23 -12.69 3.55 1.64
CA GLY A 23 -12.67 4.95 1.27
C GLY A 23 -14.05 5.60 1.44
N ILE A 24 -14.06 6.94 1.46
CA ILE A 24 -15.30 7.72 1.60
C ILE A 24 -16.15 7.61 0.32
N ILE A 25 -15.49 7.51 -0.83
CA ILE A 25 -16.15 7.33 -2.12
C ILE A 25 -16.41 5.83 -2.32
N LYS A 26 -17.65 5.47 -2.65
CA LYS A 26 -18.01 4.08 -2.95
C LYS A 26 -17.09 3.53 -4.05
N GLY A 27 -16.65 2.29 -3.90
CA GLY A 27 -15.71 1.65 -4.84
C GLY A 27 -14.24 2.03 -4.65
N THR A 28 -13.92 2.85 -3.64
CA THR A 28 -12.52 3.09 -3.22
C THR A 28 -12.19 2.34 -1.94
N ASP A 29 -11.04 1.69 -1.93
CA ASP A 29 -10.48 1.06 -0.74
C ASP A 29 -8.96 1.02 -0.81
N TYR A 30 -8.34 0.90 0.35
CA TYR A 30 -6.90 0.72 0.50
C TYR A 30 -6.61 -0.48 1.39
N ASN A 31 -5.91 -1.44 0.81
CA ASN A 31 -5.50 -2.66 1.48
C ASN A 31 -3.98 -2.76 1.48
N ARG A 32 -3.36 -2.95 2.65
CA ARG A 32 -1.92 -3.10 2.78
C ARG A 32 -1.54 -4.26 3.70
N TYR A 33 -0.74 -5.17 3.16
CA TYR A 33 -0.05 -6.21 3.89
C TYR A 33 1.39 -5.77 4.13
N THR A 34 1.88 -5.91 5.35
CA THR A 34 3.29 -5.67 5.68
C THR A 34 3.83 -6.83 6.49
N LEU A 35 5.02 -7.29 6.13
CA LEU A 35 5.79 -8.29 6.82
C LEU A 35 7.15 -7.67 7.16
N ARG A 36 7.60 -7.82 8.39
CA ARG A 36 8.95 -7.40 8.81
C ARG A 36 9.61 -8.49 9.61
N ILE A 37 10.86 -8.74 9.29
CA ILE A 37 11.73 -9.68 9.96
C ILE A 37 12.96 -8.90 10.40
N ASN A 38 13.25 -8.92 11.70
CA ASN A 38 14.45 -8.34 12.27
C ASN A 38 15.19 -9.45 12.99
N SER A 39 16.48 -9.58 12.76
CA SER A 39 17.33 -10.53 13.46
C SER A 39 18.61 -9.83 13.88
N THR A 40 19.10 -10.14 15.07
CA THR A 40 20.34 -9.61 15.61
C THR A 40 21.04 -10.72 16.38
N SER A 41 22.29 -10.97 16.06
CA SER A 41 23.09 -12.06 16.59
C SER A 41 24.43 -11.54 17.12
N ASN A 42 24.66 -11.78 18.40
CA ASN A 42 25.94 -11.56 19.06
C ASN A 42 26.83 -12.80 18.84
N VAL A 43 27.43 -12.89 17.66
CA VAL A 43 28.30 -14.01 17.26
C VAL A 43 29.51 -14.13 18.20
N LYS A 44 30.08 -12.99 18.61
CA LYS A 44 31.11 -12.87 19.65
C LYS A 44 30.84 -11.64 20.51
N LYS A 45 31.49 -11.53 21.68
CA LYS A 45 31.41 -10.32 22.53
C LYS A 45 31.86 -9.03 21.81
N TRP A 46 32.67 -9.18 20.76
CA TRP A 46 33.18 -8.09 19.94
C TRP A 46 32.54 -8.03 18.54
N LEU A 47 31.65 -8.96 18.18
CA LEU A 47 31.04 -9.05 16.86
C LEU A 47 29.54 -9.26 16.97
N THR A 48 28.79 -8.26 16.53
CA THR A 48 27.33 -8.31 16.39
C THR A 48 26.98 -8.16 14.92
N VAL A 49 26.06 -8.98 14.44
CA VAL A 49 25.52 -8.87 13.08
C VAL A 49 24.01 -8.77 13.19
N GLY A 50 23.38 -8.03 12.29
CA GLY A 50 21.95 -7.96 12.23
C GLY A 50 21.42 -7.71 10.83
N GLU A 51 20.16 -8.07 10.64
CA GLU A 51 19.42 -7.88 9.41
C GLU A 51 18.02 -7.35 9.72
N ASN A 52 17.50 -6.54 8.81
CA ASN A 52 16.12 -6.08 8.82
C ASN A 52 15.59 -6.17 7.40
N ILE A 53 14.58 -7.00 7.22
CA ILE A 53 13.90 -7.24 5.96
C ILE A 53 12.43 -6.83 6.14
N GLY A 54 11.98 -5.89 5.32
CA GLY A 54 10.61 -5.44 5.24
C GLY A 54 10.03 -5.69 3.87
N PHE A 55 8.88 -6.34 3.79
CA PHE A 55 8.09 -6.45 2.57
C PHE A 55 6.73 -5.81 2.81
N SER A 56 6.25 -5.02 1.86
CA SER A 56 4.86 -4.57 1.86
C SER A 56 4.24 -4.64 0.47
N HIS A 57 3.01 -5.11 0.45
CA HIS A 57 2.14 -5.13 -0.72
C HIS A 57 0.92 -4.27 -0.42
N SER A 58 0.61 -3.32 -1.29
CA SER A 58 -0.62 -2.53 -1.17
C SER A 58 -1.41 -2.51 -2.45
N THR A 59 -2.72 -2.63 -2.32
CA THR A 59 -3.71 -2.45 -3.38
C THR A 59 -4.52 -1.21 -3.06
N TYR A 60 -4.72 -0.35 -4.05
CA TYR A 60 -5.51 0.85 -3.94
C TYR A 60 -6.50 0.93 -5.09
N ASN A 61 -7.79 0.89 -4.77
CA ASN A 61 -8.86 1.07 -5.74
C ASN A 61 -9.16 2.57 -5.85
N ILE A 62 -8.83 3.15 -7.01
CA ILE A 62 -8.95 4.58 -7.25
C ILE A 62 -10.12 4.86 -8.17
N VAL A 63 -10.91 5.89 -7.85
CA VAL A 63 -11.92 6.47 -8.76
C VAL A 63 -11.29 7.57 -9.63
N PRO A 64 -11.85 7.85 -10.82
CA PRO A 64 -11.33 8.90 -11.68
C PRO A 64 -11.61 10.27 -11.04
N GLU A 65 -10.56 10.87 -10.48
CA GLU A 65 -10.60 12.20 -9.85
C GLU A 65 -9.58 13.18 -10.48
N GLN A 66 -9.03 12.83 -11.64
CA GLN A 66 -7.91 13.54 -12.25
C GLN A 66 -8.31 14.72 -13.17
N ASN A 67 -9.61 14.98 -13.36
CA ASN A 67 -10.12 16.02 -14.24
C ASN A 67 -11.42 16.61 -13.67
N GLU A 68 -11.57 17.93 -13.77
CA GLU A 68 -12.73 18.71 -13.33
C GLU A 68 -14.06 18.24 -13.94
N TRP A 69 -14.02 17.65 -15.14
CA TRP A 69 -15.21 17.15 -15.84
C TRP A 69 -15.52 15.67 -15.57
N THR A 70 -14.52 14.90 -15.10
CA THR A 70 -14.67 13.45 -14.87
C THR A 70 -14.53 13.05 -13.40
N SER A 71 -14.25 14.00 -12.52
CA SER A 71 -14.26 13.81 -11.07
C SER A 71 -15.64 13.39 -10.62
N VAL A 72 -15.70 12.25 -9.93
CA VAL A 72 -16.93 11.68 -9.40
C VAL A 72 -17.55 12.65 -8.38
N VAL A 73 -16.73 13.35 -7.59
CA VAL A 73 -17.20 14.35 -6.63
C VAL A 73 -17.81 15.56 -7.33
N ILE A 74 -17.17 16.10 -8.36
CA ILE A 74 -17.69 17.26 -9.10
C ILE A 74 -18.97 16.88 -9.86
N GLN A 75 -19.00 15.71 -10.49
CA GLN A 75 -20.20 15.19 -11.14
C GLN A 75 -21.35 15.02 -10.15
N ALA A 76 -21.09 14.54 -8.93
CA ALA A 76 -22.12 14.41 -7.89
C ALA A 76 -22.66 15.77 -7.40
N LEU A 77 -21.87 16.84 -7.44
CA LEU A 77 -22.31 18.18 -7.06
C LEU A 77 -23.05 18.92 -8.18
N THR A 78 -22.79 18.57 -9.44
CA THR A 78 -23.25 19.31 -10.62
C THR A 78 -24.36 18.62 -11.40
N ILE A 79 -24.52 17.30 -11.25
CA ILE A 79 -25.64 16.57 -11.83
C ILE A 79 -26.96 17.10 -11.29
N ASP A 80 -27.97 17.17 -12.15
CA ASP A 80 -29.29 17.60 -11.72
C ASP A 80 -29.94 16.53 -10.81
N PRO A 81 -30.75 16.94 -9.83
CA PRO A 81 -31.35 16.00 -8.87
C PRO A 81 -32.55 15.22 -9.42
N ILE A 82 -33.02 15.49 -10.64
CA ILE A 82 -34.16 14.79 -11.26
C ILE A 82 -33.71 13.65 -12.18
N THR A 83 -32.44 13.61 -12.57
CA THR A 83 -31.84 12.51 -13.31
C THR A 83 -31.79 11.26 -12.43
N PRO A 84 -32.40 10.14 -12.88
CA PRO A 84 -32.40 8.91 -12.12
C PRO A 84 -30.98 8.32 -12.03
N VAL A 85 -30.68 7.61 -10.93
CA VAL A 85 -29.35 6.98 -10.75
C VAL A 85 -29.17 5.80 -11.72
N HIS A 86 -30.22 5.02 -11.93
CA HIS A 86 -30.27 3.89 -12.86
C HIS A 86 -31.48 4.03 -13.79
N ASN A 87 -31.34 3.58 -15.03
CA ASN A 87 -32.44 3.44 -15.97
C ASN A 87 -33.35 2.25 -15.59
N GLU A 88 -34.50 2.11 -16.23
CA GLU A 88 -35.46 1.02 -15.97
C GLU A 88 -34.88 -0.39 -16.22
N ASP A 89 -33.83 -0.48 -17.04
CA ASP A 89 -33.08 -1.72 -17.32
C ASP A 89 -31.97 -2.01 -16.29
N GLY A 90 -31.80 -1.15 -15.28
CA GLY A 90 -30.78 -1.26 -14.23
C GLY A 90 -29.39 -0.74 -14.62
N THR A 91 -29.19 -0.22 -15.83
CA THR A 91 -27.94 0.42 -16.22
C THR A 91 -27.81 1.81 -15.59
N ALA A 92 -26.59 2.26 -15.29
CA ALA A 92 -26.39 3.63 -14.81
C ALA A 92 -26.93 4.64 -15.83
N SER A 93 -27.70 5.62 -15.38
CA SER A 93 -28.31 6.60 -16.29
C SER A 93 -27.25 7.41 -17.06
N GLY A 94 -27.62 7.85 -18.26
CA GLY A 94 -26.72 8.54 -19.19
C GLY A 94 -26.30 9.94 -18.71
N ALA A 95 -25.39 10.56 -19.45
CA ALA A 95 -24.96 11.92 -19.15
C ALA A 95 -26.08 12.93 -19.49
N PHE A 96 -26.43 13.81 -18.55
CA PHE A 96 -27.32 14.96 -18.79
C PHE A 96 -26.46 16.22 -18.93
N ASN A 97 -26.65 16.99 -20.01
CA ASN A 97 -25.85 18.19 -20.31
C ASN A 97 -24.32 17.99 -20.23
N ASN A 98 -23.82 16.84 -20.73
CA ASN A 98 -22.40 16.48 -20.72
C ASN A 98 -21.80 16.22 -19.33
N ILE A 99 -22.63 16.17 -18.28
CA ILE A 99 -22.25 15.73 -16.93
C ILE A 99 -22.58 14.24 -16.82
N GLY A 100 -21.54 13.42 -16.69
CA GLY A 100 -21.69 11.97 -16.55
C GLY A 100 -22.31 11.60 -15.22
N ASN A 101 -23.00 10.46 -15.18
CA ASN A 101 -23.50 9.88 -13.94
C ASN A 101 -22.33 9.41 -13.06
N PRO A 102 -22.14 9.97 -11.85
CA PRO A 102 -21.02 9.64 -10.97
C PRO A 102 -21.08 8.19 -10.48
N VAL A 103 -22.27 7.63 -10.28
CA VAL A 103 -22.44 6.23 -9.89
C VAL A 103 -22.01 5.30 -11.02
N GLY A 104 -22.40 5.63 -12.27
CA GLY A 104 -21.91 4.91 -13.44
C GLY A 104 -20.40 5.03 -13.64
N ALA A 105 -19.80 6.17 -13.30
CA ALA A 105 -18.34 6.34 -13.35
C ALA A 105 -17.62 5.48 -12.31
N ILE A 106 -18.17 5.35 -11.10
CA ILE A 106 -17.67 4.43 -10.06
C ILE A 106 -17.81 2.97 -10.53
N GLU A 107 -19.00 2.55 -10.95
CA GLU A 107 -19.31 1.16 -11.32
C GLU A 107 -18.48 0.67 -12.51
N ARG A 108 -18.17 1.55 -13.48
CA ARG A 108 -17.33 1.19 -14.62
C ARG A 108 -15.84 1.15 -14.28
N ASN A 109 -15.43 1.84 -13.23
CA ASN A 109 -14.02 2.07 -12.97
C ASN A 109 -13.43 0.96 -12.09
N HIS A 110 -12.52 0.18 -12.68
CA HIS A 110 -11.80 -0.93 -12.05
C HIS A 110 -10.29 -0.65 -12.03
N ASN A 111 -9.92 0.59 -11.76
CA ASN A 111 -8.52 0.99 -11.69
C ASN A 111 -7.93 0.59 -10.34
N GLU A 112 -7.20 -0.53 -10.35
CA GLU A 112 -6.45 -1.00 -9.19
C GLU A 112 -4.98 -0.57 -9.33
N LEU A 113 -4.45 0.15 -8.34
CA LEU A 113 -3.01 0.40 -8.23
C LEU A 113 -2.40 -0.60 -7.25
N LYS A 114 -1.42 -1.37 -7.73
CA LYS A 114 -0.70 -2.37 -6.93
C LYS A 114 0.72 -1.90 -6.72
N ASN A 115 1.15 -1.81 -5.47
CA ASN A 115 2.50 -1.42 -5.10
C ASN A 115 3.19 -2.51 -4.29
N ASN A 116 4.41 -2.86 -4.68
CA ASN A 116 5.28 -3.79 -3.97
C ASN A 116 6.54 -3.07 -3.53
N GLN A 117 6.82 -3.08 -2.24
CA GLN A 117 8.04 -2.50 -1.68
C GLN A 117 8.79 -3.57 -0.88
N LEU A 118 10.05 -3.77 -1.20
CA LEU A 118 10.98 -4.62 -0.48
C LEU A 118 12.14 -3.76 0.01
N LEU A 119 12.40 -3.78 1.31
CA LEU A 119 13.58 -3.19 1.93
C LEU A 119 14.36 -4.30 2.63
N GLY A 120 15.65 -4.41 2.33
CA GLY A 120 16.56 -5.30 3.02
C GLY A 120 17.76 -4.51 3.50
N THR A 121 18.09 -4.61 4.78
CA THR A 121 19.28 -4.00 5.36
C THR A 121 20.03 -5.03 6.18
N ALA A 122 21.35 -5.00 6.10
CA ALA A 122 22.22 -5.87 6.86
C ALA A 122 23.37 -5.04 7.42
N TYR A 123 23.70 -5.27 8.68
CA TYR A 123 24.76 -4.54 9.35
C TYR A 123 25.64 -5.47 10.17
N MET A 124 26.88 -5.04 10.35
CA MET A 124 27.85 -5.68 11.21
C MET A 124 28.51 -4.63 12.10
N GLU A 125 28.70 -4.99 13.36
CA GLU A 125 29.32 -4.18 14.39
C GLU A 125 30.51 -4.92 14.98
N ILE A 126 31.68 -4.28 14.91
CA ILE A 126 32.93 -4.80 15.46
C ILE A 126 33.37 -3.88 16.60
N ALA A 127 33.47 -4.42 17.80
CA ALA A 127 33.93 -3.73 19.00
C ALA A 127 35.19 -4.42 19.57
N PRO A 128 36.39 -4.16 19.00
CA PRO A 128 37.62 -4.79 19.45
C PRO A 128 38.04 -4.33 20.86
N VAL A 129 37.65 -3.12 21.27
CA VAL A 129 37.85 -2.54 22.61
C VAL A 129 36.57 -1.87 23.07
N LYS A 130 36.29 -1.85 24.38
CA LYS A 130 35.01 -1.38 24.94
C LYS A 130 34.64 0.08 24.59
N TRP A 131 35.61 0.91 24.22
CA TRP A 131 35.40 2.33 23.91
C TRP A 131 35.21 2.61 22.41
N LEU A 132 35.37 1.62 21.53
CA LEU A 132 35.34 1.80 20.08
C LEU A 132 34.44 0.75 19.41
N VAL A 133 33.44 1.22 18.66
CA VAL A 133 32.53 0.37 17.88
C VAL A 133 32.57 0.83 16.43
N PHE A 134 32.95 -0.07 15.54
CA PHE A 134 32.85 0.12 14.09
C PHE A 134 31.57 -0.53 13.59
N ARG A 135 30.70 0.25 12.95
CA ARG A 135 29.47 -0.25 12.34
C ARG A 135 29.56 -0.09 10.81
N SER A 136 29.35 -1.19 10.09
CA SER A 136 29.16 -1.19 8.64
C SER A 136 27.73 -1.61 8.35
N ASN A 137 27.06 -0.93 7.42
CA ASN A 137 25.66 -1.18 7.04
C ASN A 137 25.53 -1.16 5.52
N ILE A 138 24.77 -2.10 4.98
CA ILE A 138 24.38 -2.16 3.58
C ILE A 138 22.85 -2.29 3.48
N GLY A 139 22.25 -1.57 2.54
CA GLY A 139 20.82 -1.56 2.32
C GLY A 139 20.47 -1.67 0.84
N VAL A 140 19.36 -2.35 0.57
CA VAL A 140 18.75 -2.48 -0.75
C VAL A 140 17.27 -2.13 -0.60
N GLU A 141 16.78 -1.29 -1.49
CA GLU A 141 15.36 -0.98 -1.63
C GLU A 141 14.91 -1.26 -3.06
N MET A 142 13.78 -1.94 -3.18
CA MET A 142 13.11 -2.20 -4.45
C MET A 142 11.65 -1.79 -4.33
N ASN A 143 11.21 -0.94 -5.25
CA ASN A 143 9.82 -0.52 -5.34
C ASN A 143 9.30 -0.82 -6.75
N SER A 144 8.12 -1.43 -6.84
CA SER A 144 7.46 -1.77 -8.09
C SER A 144 5.98 -1.42 -7.99
N SER A 145 5.58 -0.38 -8.71
CA SER A 145 4.19 0.02 -8.88
C SER A 145 3.65 -0.46 -10.22
N LYS A 146 2.45 -1.06 -10.22
CA LYS A 146 1.74 -1.48 -11.44
C LYS A 146 0.32 -0.94 -11.40
N ILE A 147 -0.12 -0.40 -12.54
CA ILE A 147 -1.50 0.03 -12.77
C ILE A 147 -2.04 -0.85 -13.91
N PRO A 148 -2.64 -2.01 -13.62
CA PRO A 148 -3.42 -2.74 -14.60
C PRO A 148 -4.63 -1.89 -15.02
N PHE A 149 -4.56 -1.26 -16.19
CA PHE A 149 -5.73 -0.66 -16.82
C PHE A 149 -6.60 -1.77 -17.40
N TYR A 150 -7.75 -2.03 -16.79
CA TYR A 150 -8.79 -2.85 -17.39
C TYR A 150 -9.66 -1.95 -18.28
N ALA A 151 -9.36 -1.92 -19.58
CA ALA A 151 -10.29 -1.36 -20.56
C ALA A 151 -11.38 -2.40 -20.83
N CYS A 152 -12.57 -2.20 -20.26
CA CYS A 152 -13.77 -2.90 -20.74
C CYS A 152 -14.18 -2.29 -22.08
N PHE A 153 -14.12 -3.10 -23.14
CA PHE A 153 -14.79 -2.85 -24.42
C PHE A 153 -16.27 -3.23 -24.33
#